data_AF-A0A6N7PXL6-F1
#
_entry.id   AF-A0A6N7PXL6-F1
#
_cell.length_a   1.000
_cell.length_b   1.000
_cell.length_c   1.000
_cell.angle_alpha   90.00
_cell.angle_beta   90.00
_cell.angle_gamma   90.00
#
_symmetry.space_group_name_H-M   'P 1'
#
loop_
_entity.id
_entity.type
_entity.pdbx_description
1 polymer ?
#
loop_
_entity_poly.entity_id
_entity_poly.type
_entity_poly.pdbx_seq_one_letter_code
_entity_poly.pdbx_strand_id
1 'polypeptide(L)'
;MTRPDVFTVDPEDPRAPPQEVWEKRIEHDRNVALYAELGIPEYFVFDRGRLNLRGHRLPSPGARAYQPIVPQGGRYASAMLGLELMLVEGRLRFVVGGTPLLESEEIIGQLETMVDGLVQRREEDERALEEARRQLREERKRVEEERKRADEAERRAAALQAEIDQLRNGKP
;
A
#
# COMPACT_ATOMS: atom_id res chain seq x y z
N MET A 1 17.16 8.98 0.86
CA MET A 1 17.48 7.54 0.83
C MET A 1 18.86 7.33 1.44
N THR A 2 18.91 7.13 2.76
CA THR A 2 20.15 6.79 3.46
C THR A 2 20.33 5.28 3.34
N ARG A 3 21.45 4.84 2.73
CA ARG A 3 21.80 3.41 2.69
C ARG A 3 21.82 2.87 4.14
N PRO A 4 21.34 1.66 4.42
CA PRO A 4 21.58 1.06 5.72
C PRO A 4 23.09 0.95 5.90
N ASP A 5 23.60 1.50 7.00
CA ASP A 5 25.01 1.45 7.36
C ASP A 5 25.47 -0.01 7.30
N VAL A 6 26.31 -0.31 6.31
CA VAL A 6 27.07 -1.54 6.29
C VAL A 6 27.91 -1.49 7.55
N PHE A 7 27.72 -2.45 8.47
CA PHE A 7 28.60 -2.64 9.62
C PHE A 7 30.04 -2.73 9.11
N THR A 8 30.74 -1.60 9.10
CA THR A 8 32.11 -1.49 8.62
C THR A 8 32.95 -1.67 9.85
N VAL A 9 33.44 -2.90 10.04
CA VAL A 9 34.40 -3.19 11.11
C VAL A 9 35.64 -2.36 10.80
N ASP A 10 36.01 -1.47 11.72
CA ASP A 10 37.24 -0.71 11.62
C ASP A 10 38.42 -1.70 11.60
N PRO A 11 39.20 -1.75 10.50
CA PRO A 11 40.30 -2.72 10.35
C PRO A 11 41.39 -2.56 11.41
N GLU A 12 41.44 -1.43 12.11
CA GLU A 12 42.41 -1.14 13.16
C GLU A 12 41.79 -1.20 14.58
N ASP A 13 40.53 -1.63 14.75
CA ASP A 13 39.94 -1.77 16.11
C ASP A 13 40.64 -2.92 16.87
N PRO A 14 41.39 -2.62 17.94
CA PRO A 14 42.13 -3.65 18.70
C PRO A 14 41.19 -4.61 19.46
N ARG A 15 39.88 -4.33 19.49
CA ARG A 15 38.85 -5.20 20.08
C ARG A 15 38.14 -6.05 19.02
N ALA A 16 38.37 -5.80 17.73
CA ALA A 16 37.84 -6.64 16.68
C ALA A 16 38.57 -7.99 16.66
N PRO A 17 37.85 -9.12 16.62
CA PRO A 17 38.49 -10.42 16.41
C PRO A 17 39.30 -10.42 15.10
N PRO A 18 40.47 -11.08 15.04
CA PRO A 18 41.25 -11.21 13.81
C PRO A 18 40.41 -11.76 12.64
N GLN A 19 40.68 -11.34 11.40
CA GLN A 19 39.94 -11.80 10.20
C GLN A 19 39.85 -13.33 10.09
N GLU A 20 40.90 -14.06 10.46
CA GLU A 20 40.89 -15.53 10.50
C GLU A 20 39.80 -16.09 11.45
N VAL A 21 39.47 -15.38 12.53
CA VAL A 21 38.38 -15.76 13.46
C VAL A 21 37.02 -15.53 12.82
N TRP A 22 36.87 -14.48 12.00
CA TRP A 22 35.66 -14.23 11.23
C TRP A 22 35.47 -15.27 10.13
N GLU A 23 36.54 -15.62 9.41
CA GLU A 23 36.52 -16.60 8.32
C GLU A 23 36.27 -18.03 8.82
N LYS A 24 36.87 -18.40 9.96
CA LYS A 24 36.70 -19.73 10.58
C LYS A 24 35.34 -19.92 11.26
N ARG A 25 34.57 -18.83 11.48
CA ARG A 25 33.25 -18.83 12.15
C ARG A 25 32.07 -19.03 11.19
N ILE A 26 32.30 -19.06 9.87
CA ILE A 26 31.26 -19.24 8.84
C ILE A 26 31.42 -20.60 8.15
N GLU A 27 31.63 -21.67 8.92
CA GLU A 27 31.42 -23.02 8.41
C GLU A 27 29.95 -23.40 8.64
N HIS A 28 29.12 -23.23 7.62
CA HIS A 28 27.69 -23.57 7.63
C HIS A 28 27.42 -24.97 8.21
N ASP A 29 28.23 -25.95 7.84
CA ASP A 29 28.09 -27.34 8.27
C ASP A 29 28.38 -27.53 9.77
N ARG A 30 29.32 -26.74 10.34
CA ARG A 30 29.57 -26.74 11.78
C ARG A 30 28.39 -26.18 12.56
N ASN A 31 27.72 -25.16 12.03
CA ASN A 31 26.55 -24.56 12.69
C ASN A 31 25.34 -25.50 12.67
N VAL A 32 25.15 -26.26 11.58
CA VAL A 32 24.08 -27.28 11.49
C VAL A 32 24.25 -28.33 12.59
N ALA A 33 25.45 -28.91 12.74
CA ALA A 33 25.72 -29.90 13.78
C ALA A 33 25.58 -29.31 15.20
N LEU A 34 26.17 -28.13 15.43
CA LEU A 34 26.14 -27.47 16.73
C LEU A 34 24.70 -27.15 17.19
N TYR A 35 23.87 -26.60 16.31
CA TYR A 35 22.50 -26.21 16.65
C TYR A 35 21.60 -27.42 16.86
N ALA A 36 21.85 -28.51 16.16
CA ALA A 36 21.18 -29.78 16.40
C ALA A 36 21.52 -30.33 17.80
N GLU A 37 22.79 -30.27 18.22
CA GLU A 37 23.24 -30.67 19.56
C GLU A 37 22.59 -29.83 20.67
N LEU A 38 22.45 -28.51 20.44
CA LEU A 38 21.75 -27.60 21.34
C LEU A 38 20.24 -27.83 21.40
N GLY A 39 19.69 -28.71 20.55
CA GLY A 39 18.27 -29.06 20.56
C GLY A 39 17.37 -27.99 19.95
N ILE A 40 17.91 -27.10 19.10
CA ILE A 40 17.11 -26.09 18.40
C ILE A 40 16.19 -26.84 17.41
N PRO A 41 14.85 -26.75 17.51
CA PRO A 41 13.95 -27.65 16.75
C PRO A 41 14.03 -27.48 15.23
N GLU A 42 14.19 -26.25 14.75
CA GLU A 42 14.25 -25.91 13.33
C GLU A 42 15.33 -24.86 13.08
N TYR A 43 16.04 -25.00 11.96
CA TYR A 43 17.08 -24.08 11.55
C TYR A 43 17.00 -23.81 10.05
N PHE A 44 16.90 -22.54 9.67
CA PHE A 44 16.83 -22.09 8.29
C PHE A 44 18.04 -21.23 7.95
N VAL A 45 18.62 -21.46 6.78
CA VAL A 45 19.77 -20.70 6.29
C VAL A 45 19.48 -20.17 4.90
N PHE A 46 19.53 -18.85 4.78
CA PHE A 46 19.47 -18.16 3.51
C PHE A 46 20.85 -17.64 3.13
N ASP A 47 21.42 -18.25 2.09
CA ASP A 47 22.64 -17.76 1.43
C ASP A 47 22.24 -16.75 0.35
N ARG A 48 22.44 -15.46 0.66
CA ARG A 48 22.13 -14.36 -0.26
C ARG A 48 23.06 -14.32 -1.47
N GLY A 49 24.31 -14.80 -1.35
CA GLY A 49 25.25 -14.83 -2.47
C GLY A 49 24.86 -15.86 -3.52
N ARG A 50 24.32 -17.01 -3.07
CA ARG A 50 23.86 -18.10 -3.95
C ARG A 50 22.35 -18.12 -4.18
N LEU A 51 21.62 -17.18 -3.59
CA LEU A 51 20.15 -17.14 -3.55
C LEU A 51 19.53 -18.50 -3.20
N ASN A 52 20.06 -19.12 -2.15
CA ASN A 52 19.71 -20.48 -1.76
C ASN A 52 19.19 -20.49 -0.33
N LEU A 53 17.96 -20.99 -0.15
CA LEU A 53 17.35 -21.21 1.16
C LEU A 53 17.37 -22.71 1.46
N ARG A 54 17.88 -23.07 2.65
CA ARG A 54 17.86 -24.43 3.20
C ARG A 54 17.15 -24.43 4.54
N GLY A 55 16.45 -25.53 4.84
CA GLY A 55 15.79 -25.76 6.12
C GLY A 55 16.22 -27.10 6.71
N HIS A 56 16.31 -27.14 8.03
CA HIS A 56 16.73 -28.28 8.81
C HIS A 56 15.77 -28.43 10.01
N ARG A 57 15.35 -29.66 10.32
CA ARG A 57 14.42 -29.94 11.44
C ARG A 57 14.88 -31.16 12.23
N LEU A 58 14.75 -31.10 13.56
CA LEU A 58 14.94 -32.26 14.41
C LEU A 58 13.73 -33.21 14.25
N PRO A 59 13.94 -34.51 13.95
CA PRO A 59 12.84 -35.43 13.69
C PRO A 59 11.98 -35.71 14.92
N SER A 60 12.55 -35.54 16.12
CA SER A 60 11.84 -35.72 17.39
C SER A 60 12.44 -34.83 18.48
N PRO A 61 11.66 -34.51 19.54
CA PRO A 61 12.21 -33.91 20.76
C PRO A 61 13.33 -34.80 21.32
N GLY A 62 14.51 -34.23 21.57
CA GLY A 62 15.69 -34.96 22.05
C GLY A 62 16.62 -35.49 20.96
N ALA A 63 16.25 -35.40 19.69
CA ALA A 63 17.19 -35.62 18.61
C ALA A 63 18.34 -34.59 18.66
N ARG A 64 19.50 -35.00 18.14
CA ARG A 64 20.74 -34.20 18.10
C ARG A 64 21.31 -34.05 16.70
N ALA A 65 20.61 -34.57 15.71
CA ALA A 65 20.95 -34.46 14.30
C ALA A 65 19.73 -33.99 13.52
N TYR A 66 19.93 -33.00 12.67
CA TYR A 66 18.90 -32.47 11.79
C TYR A 66 18.62 -33.39 10.60
N GLN A 67 17.38 -33.33 10.11
CA GLN A 67 17.01 -33.77 8.76
C GLN A 67 16.72 -32.54 7.88
N PRO A 68 17.09 -32.56 6.59
CA PRO A 68 16.71 -31.52 5.66
C PRO A 68 15.18 -31.42 5.52
N ILE A 69 14.65 -30.20 5.52
CA ILE A 69 13.26 -29.92 5.19
C ILE A 69 13.17 -29.87 3.66
N VAL A 70 12.29 -30.69 3.09
CA VAL A 70 12.01 -30.65 1.65
C VAL A 70 10.96 -29.57 1.38
N PRO A 71 11.25 -28.55 0.57
CA PRO A 71 10.28 -27.51 0.26
C PRO A 71 9.14 -28.07 -0.59
N GLN A 72 7.91 -27.63 -0.30
CA GLN A 72 6.72 -27.96 -1.08
C GLN A 72 6.37 -26.74 -1.95
N GLY A 73 6.41 -26.89 -3.27
CA GLY A 73 6.17 -25.75 -4.18
C GLY A 73 7.12 -24.56 -3.98
N GLY A 74 8.36 -24.82 -3.54
CA GLY A 74 9.35 -23.79 -3.22
C GLY A 74 9.17 -23.13 -1.85
N ARG A 75 8.24 -23.62 -1.03
CA ARG A 75 7.98 -23.13 0.33
C ARG A 75 8.51 -24.07 1.39
N TYR A 76 9.15 -23.51 2.40
CA TYR A 76 9.65 -24.20 3.58
C TYR A 76 8.70 -23.93 4.75
N ALA A 77 7.90 -24.93 5.14
CA ALA A 77 6.98 -24.80 6.27
C ALA A 77 7.72 -24.93 7.61
N SER A 78 7.64 -23.91 8.47
CA SER A 78 8.07 -23.94 9.86
C SER A 78 6.90 -24.38 10.75
N ALA A 79 7.07 -25.52 11.44
CA ALA A 79 6.07 -26.04 12.37
C ALA A 79 6.09 -25.27 13.69
N MET A 80 7.25 -24.75 14.10
CA MET A 80 7.41 -23.99 15.34
C MET A 80 6.79 -22.59 15.25
N LEU A 81 6.90 -21.95 14.09
CA LEU A 81 6.46 -20.57 13.89
C LEU A 81 5.09 -20.47 13.20
N GLY A 82 4.56 -21.57 12.65
CA GLY A 82 3.28 -21.56 11.93
C GLY A 82 3.31 -20.74 10.65
N LEU A 83 4.48 -20.62 10.01
CA LEU A 83 4.70 -19.82 8.80
C LEU A 83 5.44 -20.61 7.73
N GLU A 84 5.36 -20.15 6.49
CA GLU A 84 6.13 -20.67 5.37
C GLU A 84 7.18 -19.64 4.93
N LEU A 85 8.40 -20.10 4.66
CA LEU A 85 9.49 -19.29 4.12
C LEU A 85 9.67 -19.61 2.64
N MET A 86 9.89 -18.60 1.81
CA MET A 86 10.17 -18.79 0.39
C MET A 86 11.10 -17.72 -0.17
N LEU A 87 11.69 -17.99 -1.33
CA LEU A 87 12.47 -17.00 -2.07
C LEU A 87 11.65 -16.46 -3.24
N VAL A 88 11.43 -15.15 -3.26
CA VAL A 88 10.76 -14.43 -4.35
C VAL A 88 11.68 -13.30 -4.78
N GLU A 89 12.05 -13.29 -6.07
CA GLU A 89 12.92 -12.25 -6.65
C GLU A 89 14.22 -12.02 -5.86
N GLY A 90 14.81 -13.10 -5.34
CA GLY A 90 16.04 -13.06 -4.55
C GLY A 90 15.88 -12.50 -3.12
N ARG A 91 14.64 -12.31 -2.66
CA ARG A 91 14.31 -11.89 -1.29
C ARG A 91 13.67 -13.03 -0.51
N LEU A 92 14.05 -13.16 0.75
CA LEU A 92 13.38 -14.06 1.69
C LEU A 92 12.02 -13.46 2.06
N ARG A 93 10.95 -14.22 1.80
CA ARG A 93 9.57 -13.85 2.11
C ARG A 93 8.96 -14.84 3.09
N PHE A 94 8.01 -14.35 3.88
CA PHE A 94 7.27 -15.14 4.86
C PHE A 94 5.80 -15.16 4.47
N VAL A 95 5.13 -16.28 4.70
CA VAL A 95 3.70 -16.47 4.40
C VAL A 95 3.03 -17.09 5.62
N VAL A 96 1.87 -16.59 6.00
CA VAL A 96 1.05 -17.15 7.09
C VAL A 96 -0.34 -17.46 6.55
N GLY A 97 -0.77 -18.71 6.64
CA GLY A 97 -2.10 -19.13 6.16
C GLY A 97 -2.35 -18.87 4.66
N GLY A 98 -1.30 -18.85 3.85
CA GLY A 98 -1.37 -18.52 2.41
C GLY A 98 -1.23 -17.03 2.08
N THR A 99 -1.19 -16.15 3.08
CA THR A 99 -1.03 -14.70 2.89
C THR A 99 0.43 -14.29 3.10
N PRO A 100 1.09 -13.64 2.11
CA PRO A 100 2.42 -13.07 2.31
C PRO A 100 2.42 -12.05 3.45
N LEU A 101 3.37 -12.18 4.37
CA LEU A 101 3.69 -11.12 5.32
C LEU A 101 4.47 -10.05 4.57
N LEU A 102 3.82 -8.90 4.41
CA LEU A 102 4.43 -7.70 3.85
C LEU A 102 5.50 -7.18 4.81
N GLU A 103 6.65 -6.75 4.28
CA GLU A 103 7.61 -5.98 5.07
C GLU A 103 7.05 -4.58 5.36
N SER A 104 7.53 -3.92 6.42
CA SER A 104 7.01 -2.61 6.84
C SER A 104 7.02 -1.56 5.72
N GLU A 105 8.05 -1.56 4.87
CA GLU A 105 8.16 -0.67 3.70
C GLU A 105 7.06 -0.95 2.66
N GLU A 106 6.67 -2.21 2.47
CA GLU A 106 5.62 -2.60 1.54
C GLU A 106 4.23 -2.24 2.08
N ILE A 107 4.03 -2.35 3.41
CA ILE A 107 2.82 -1.87 4.08
C ILE A 107 2.69 -0.35 3.93
N ILE A 108 3.78 0.39 4.13
CA ILE A 108 3.80 1.85 3.97
C ILE A 108 3.47 2.22 2.54
N GLY A 109 4.14 1.63 1.54
CA GLY A 109 3.88 1.93 0.13
C GLY A 109 2.45 1.61 -0.31
N GLN A 110 1.86 0.53 0.21
CA GLN A 110 0.46 0.21 -0.04
C GLN A 110 -0.49 1.24 0.59
N LEU A 111 -0.20 1.69 1.82
CA LEU A 111 -0.96 2.74 2.50
C LEU A 111 -0.87 4.07 1.76
N GLU A 112 0.34 4.46 1.32
CA GLU A 112 0.56 5.67 0.50
C GLU A 112 -0.30 5.62 -0.76
N THR A 113 -0.26 4.51 -1.50
CA THR A 113 -1.07 4.31 -2.71
C THR A 113 -2.58 4.44 -2.44
N MET A 114 -3.05 3.86 -1.33
CA MET A 114 -4.47 3.97 -0.93
C MET A 114 -4.85 5.41 -0.57
N VAL A 115 -3.99 6.10 0.20
CA VAL A 115 -4.21 7.49 0.62
C VAL A 115 -4.24 8.41 -0.60
N ASP A 116 -3.30 8.26 -1.54
CA ASP A 116 -3.26 9.02 -2.78
C ASP A 116 -4.56 8.86 -3.59
N GLY A 117 -5.06 7.62 -3.70
CA GLY A 117 -6.34 7.34 -4.37
C GLY A 117 -7.54 8.00 -3.68
N LEU A 118 -7.55 8.06 -2.34
CA LEU A 118 -8.60 8.75 -1.58
C LEU A 118 -8.53 10.27 -1.74
N VAL A 119 -7.32 10.84 -1.75
CA VAL A 119 -7.11 12.27 -1.98
C VAL A 119 -7.59 12.65 -3.38
N GLN A 120 -7.21 11.89 -4.40
CA GLN A 120 -7.64 12.15 -5.77
C GLN A 120 -9.16 12.13 -5.89
N ARG A 121 -9.82 11.11 -5.32
CA ARG A 121 -11.29 11.00 -5.38
C ARG A 121 -11.99 12.17 -4.69
N ARG A 122 -11.45 12.63 -3.56
CA ARG A 122 -11.95 13.82 -2.87
C ARG A 122 -11.84 15.07 -3.74
N GLU A 123 -10.71 15.26 -4.43
CA GLU A 123 -10.54 16.41 -5.33
C GLU A 123 -11.52 16.37 -6.51
N GLU A 124 -11.76 15.18 -7.07
CA GLU A 124 -12.76 14.98 -8.13
C GLU A 124 -14.17 15.32 -7.66
N ASP A 125 -14.55 14.86 -6.47
CA ASP A 125 -15.86 15.16 -5.85
C ASP A 125 -16.01 16.66 -5.55
N GLU A 126 -14.96 17.33 -5.06
CA GLU A 126 -14.96 18.77 -4.82
C GLU A 126 -15.13 19.57 -6.11
N ARG A 127 -14.47 19.17 -7.20
CA ARG A 127 -14.65 19.77 -8.53
C ARG A 127 -16.06 19.57 -9.06
N ALA A 128 -16.60 18.35 -8.97
CA ALA A 128 -17.95 18.05 -9.40
C ALA A 128 -19.00 18.88 -8.62
N LEU A 129 -18.79 19.06 -7.33
CA LEU A 129 -19.65 19.91 -6.50
C LEU A 129 -19.57 21.38 -6.91
N GLU A 130 -18.38 21.90 -7.21
CA GLU A 130 -18.22 23.27 -7.67
C GLU A 130 -18.89 23.52 -9.02
N GLU A 131 -18.75 22.58 -9.96
CA GLU A 131 -19.42 22.62 -11.26
C GLU A 131 -20.95 22.60 -11.11
N ALA A 132 -21.48 21.69 -10.29
CA ALA A 132 -22.92 21.63 -10.00
C ALA A 132 -23.43 22.94 -9.39
N ARG A 133 -22.68 23.55 -8.46
CA ARG A 133 -23.00 24.86 -7.86
C ARG A 133 -22.96 25.98 -8.90
N ARG A 134 -22.07 25.91 -9.88
CA ARG A 134 -22.00 26.89 -10.97
C ARG A 134 -23.22 26.76 -11.88
N GLN A 135 -23.56 25.54 -12.29
CA GLN A 135 -24.74 25.26 -13.12
C GLN A 135 -26.02 25.75 -12.46
N LEU A 136 -26.23 25.45 -11.17
CA LEU A 136 -27.40 25.92 -10.44
C LEU A 136 -27.47 27.46 -10.36
N ARG A 137 -26.33 28.14 -10.23
CA ARG A 137 -26.27 29.61 -10.23
C ARG A 137 -26.63 30.19 -11.59
N GLU A 138 -26.13 29.59 -12.67
CA GLU A 138 -26.45 30.00 -14.04
C GLU A 138 -27.93 29.76 -14.37
N GLU A 139 -28.49 28.62 -13.96
CA GLU A 139 -29.90 28.30 -14.15
C GLU A 139 -30.81 29.26 -13.37
N ARG A 140 -30.49 29.55 -12.09
CA ARG A 140 -31.23 30.56 -11.31
C ARG A 140 -31.24 31.92 -11.97
N LYS A 141 -30.11 32.36 -12.54
CA LYS A 141 -30.06 33.63 -13.28
C LYS A 141 -30.96 33.61 -14.51
N ARG A 142 -30.96 32.53 -15.28
CA ARG A 142 -31.84 32.39 -16.46
C ARG A 142 -33.32 32.46 -16.07
N VAL A 143 -33.72 31.72 -15.04
CA VAL A 143 -35.10 31.74 -14.53
C VAL A 143 -35.49 33.14 -14.05
N GLU A 144 -34.59 33.85 -13.36
CA GLU A 144 -34.86 35.22 -12.91
C GLU A 144 -34.98 36.21 -14.08
N GLU A 145 -34.14 36.09 -15.11
CA GLU A 145 -34.20 36.91 -16.32
C GLU A 145 -35.49 36.65 -17.13
N GLU A 146 -35.88 35.39 -17.31
CA GLU A 146 -37.14 35.03 -17.96
C GLU A 146 -38.34 35.59 -17.21
N ARG A 147 -38.35 35.50 -15.87
CA ARG A 147 -39.41 36.08 -15.04
C ARG A 147 -39.50 37.60 -15.22
N LYS A 148 -38.36 38.31 -15.22
CA LYS A 148 -38.35 39.77 -15.47
C LYS A 148 -38.93 40.12 -16.83
N ARG A 149 -38.58 39.35 -17.88
CA ARG A 149 -39.14 39.57 -19.23
C ARG A 149 -40.64 39.31 -19.29
N ALA A 150 -41.13 38.28 -18.60
CA ALA A 150 -42.56 37.99 -18.50
C ALA A 150 -43.31 39.13 -17.79
N ASP A 151 -42.80 39.58 -16.64
CA ASP A 151 -43.39 40.69 -15.87
C ASP A 151 -43.41 42.00 -16.69
N GLU A 152 -42.34 42.29 -17.46
CA GLU A 152 -42.29 43.45 -18.36
C GLU A 152 -43.29 43.34 -19.53
N ALA A 153 -43.41 42.16 -20.14
CA ALA A 153 -44.35 41.91 -21.22
C ALA A 153 -45.79 42.06 -20.75
N GLU A 154 -46.12 41.57 -19.55
CA GLU A 154 -47.44 41.71 -18.93
C GLU A 154 -47.78 43.18 -18.68
N ARG A 155 -46.83 43.98 -18.15
CA ARG A 155 -47.03 45.41 -17.95
C ARG A 155 -47.29 46.16 -19.27
N ARG A 156 -46.57 45.81 -20.34
CA ARG A 156 -46.77 46.41 -21.67
C ARG A 156 -48.13 46.03 -22.25
N ALA A 157 -48.52 44.76 -22.14
CA ALA A 157 -49.82 44.28 -22.59
C ALA A 157 -50.96 44.98 -21.85
N ALA A 158 -50.86 45.12 -20.52
CA ALA A 158 -51.83 45.85 -19.71
C ALA A 158 -51.92 47.34 -20.11
N ALA A 159 -50.79 48.00 -20.38
CA ALA A 159 -50.77 49.38 -20.84
C ALA A 159 -51.44 49.56 -22.21
N LEU A 160 -51.15 48.68 -23.18
CA LEU A 160 -51.77 48.69 -24.50
C LEU A 160 -53.28 48.41 -24.42
N GLN A 161 -53.70 47.50 -23.55
CA GLN A 161 -55.12 47.20 -23.34
C GLN A 161 -55.87 48.42 -22.81
N ALA A 162 -55.28 49.12 -21.83
CA ALA A 162 -55.84 50.36 -21.29
C ALA A 162 -55.96 51.46 -22.37
N GLU A 163 -54.97 51.57 -23.26
CA GLU A 163 -55.01 52.52 -24.38
C GLU A 163 -56.12 52.17 -25.41
N ILE A 164 -56.27 50.89 -25.75
CA ILE A 164 -57.37 50.41 -26.61
C ILE A 164 -58.72 50.73 -25.99
N ASP A 165 -58.90 50.47 -24.69
CA ASP A 165 -60.15 50.73 -23.98
C ASP A 165 -60.48 52.24 -23.96
N GLN A 166 -59.48 53.11 -23.79
CA GLN A 166 -59.65 54.57 -23.91
C GLN A 166 -60.07 54.99 -25.31
N LEU A 167 -59.44 54.46 -26.37
CA LEU A 167 -59.79 54.77 -27.76
C LEU A 167 -61.19 54.25 -28.14
N ARG A 168 -61.61 53.13 -27.56
CA ARG A 168 -62.95 52.56 -27.78
C ARG A 168 -64.04 53.36 -27.05
N ASN A 169 -63.74 53.88 -25.87
CA ASN A 169 -64.66 54.73 -25.09
C ASN A 169 -64.63 56.21 -25.52
N GLY A 170 -63.68 56.61 -26.36
CA GLY A 170 -63.46 58.00 -26.81
C GLY A 170 -63.86 58.32 -28.26
N LYS A 171 -64.50 57.39 -28.99
CA LYS A 171 -65.12 57.71 -30.29
C LYS A 171 -66.60 58.12 -30.08
N PRO A 172 -67.05 59.23 -30.69
CA PRO A 172 -68.38 59.82 -30.47
C PRO A 172 -69.53 58.93 -30.93
#